data_AF-A0A9N9G210-F1
#
_entry.id   AF-A0A9N9G210-F1
#
_cell.length_a   1.000
_cell.length_b   1.000
_cell.length_c   1.000
_cell.angle_alpha   90.00
_cell.angle_beta   90.00
_cell.angle_gamma   90.00
#
_symmetry.space_group_name_H-M   'P 1'
#
loop_
_entity.id
_entity.type
_entity.pdbx_description
1 polymer ?
#
loop_
_entity_poly.entity_id
_entity_poly.type
_entity_poly.pdbx_seq_one_letter_code
_entity_poly.pdbx_strand_id
1 'polypeptide(L)'
;MAANFWTSTHGMHWLLSRHALAECRKVDLKVVTEQELIKVNIWFAQIITELGRKLSVRQVIIATAITYFKRFYTRNSFRNTEPNLVAATCMYLACKIEESPHHIKTVIAEMKAIIIEELEFNMIVFHPYRSLMTLAQDLGTKNDDVQWAWYIINDSYRTDMCLLYPPHVIATAALYLQIALKGGAQYGDYSLTSTTSNANNSGAAAGVTTRNARRGAGNNAGNVNETPKVKDIRLWFAQLNVDSEQIIDIVQEIISLYELWNEYSEEVKSNGLHELLSRLLNK
;
A
#
# COMPACT_ATOMS: atom_id res chain seq x y z
N MET A 1 20.02 12.27 -42.21
CA MET A 1 21.44 12.63 -42.34
C MET A 1 21.57 14.10 -42.72
N ALA A 2 22.01 14.96 -41.80
CA ALA A 2 22.64 16.23 -42.18
C ALA A 2 24.15 15.98 -42.12
N ALA A 3 24.84 16.01 -43.26
CA ALA A 3 26.29 15.79 -43.32
C ALA A 3 27.08 16.91 -42.61
N ASN A 4 26.43 18.06 -42.36
CA ASN A 4 27.02 19.21 -41.70
C ASN A 4 26.38 19.44 -40.33
N PHE A 5 27.21 19.42 -39.28
CA PHE A 5 26.78 19.67 -37.90
C PHE A 5 26.21 21.10 -37.72
N TRP A 6 26.86 22.10 -38.32
CA TRP A 6 26.50 23.51 -38.14
C TRP A 6 25.14 23.88 -38.72
N THR A 7 24.65 23.16 -39.73
CA THR A 7 23.29 23.36 -40.28
C THR A 7 22.27 22.37 -39.70
N SER A 8 22.69 21.50 -38.78
CA SER A 8 21.82 20.50 -38.17
C SER A 8 20.97 21.11 -37.05
N THR A 9 19.81 20.49 -36.81
CA THR A 9 18.94 20.84 -35.67
C THR A 9 19.65 20.66 -34.33
N HIS A 10 20.66 19.79 -34.26
CA HIS A 10 21.49 19.60 -33.07
C HIS A 10 22.29 20.86 -32.76
N GLY A 11 23.03 21.38 -33.74
CA GLY A 11 23.84 22.59 -33.58
C GLY A 11 23.00 23.83 -33.29
N MET A 12 21.83 23.95 -33.92
CA MET A 12 20.99 25.16 -33.84
C MET A 12 20.11 25.25 -32.60
N HIS A 13 19.56 24.13 -32.10
CA HIS A 13 18.54 24.17 -31.03
C HIS A 13 18.94 23.46 -29.74
N TRP A 14 19.96 22.59 -29.77
CA TRP A 14 20.30 21.72 -28.63
C TRP A 14 21.69 21.97 -28.05
N LEU A 15 22.43 22.94 -28.56
CA LEU A 15 23.61 23.49 -27.89
C LEU A 15 23.18 24.57 -26.89
N LEU A 16 22.88 24.16 -25.66
CA LEU A 16 22.54 25.10 -24.59
C LEU A 16 23.79 25.73 -23.98
N SER A 17 23.70 27.02 -23.64
CA SER A 17 24.71 27.69 -22.82
C SER A 17 24.67 27.17 -21.38
N ARG A 18 25.78 27.26 -20.65
CA ARG A 18 25.83 26.86 -19.22
C ARG A 18 24.80 27.62 -18.39
N HIS A 19 24.56 28.89 -18.71
CA HIS A 19 23.55 29.71 -18.02
C HIS A 19 22.12 29.22 -18.29
N ALA A 20 21.78 28.96 -19.55
CA ALA A 20 20.45 28.43 -19.91
C ALA A 20 20.20 27.05 -19.26
N LEU A 21 21.22 26.20 -19.21
CA LEU A 21 21.12 24.91 -18.53
C LEU A 21 20.93 25.04 -17.02
N ALA A 22 21.65 25.97 -16.37
CA ALA A 22 21.45 26.26 -14.96
C ALA A 22 20.03 26.77 -14.69
N GLU A 23 19.48 27.59 -15.59
CA GLU A 23 18.12 28.11 -15.50
C GLU A 23 17.05 27.03 -15.62
N CYS A 24 17.18 26.11 -16.59
CA CYS A 24 16.31 24.94 -16.70
C CYS A 24 16.32 24.09 -15.42
N ARG A 25 17.48 23.94 -14.78
CA ARG A 25 17.67 23.14 -13.57
C ARG A 25 17.24 23.85 -12.29
N LYS A 26 16.93 25.15 -12.31
CA LYS A 26 16.52 25.90 -11.10
C LYS A 26 15.32 25.29 -10.40
N VAL A 27 14.44 24.59 -11.12
CA VAL A 27 13.27 23.92 -10.52
C VAL A 27 13.71 22.70 -9.72
N ASP A 28 14.55 21.85 -10.30
CA ASP A 28 15.03 20.62 -9.65
C ASP A 28 16.09 20.89 -8.58
N LEU A 29 16.87 21.98 -8.71
CA LEU A 29 17.87 22.42 -7.74
C LEU A 29 17.26 22.98 -6.44
N LYS A 30 15.95 23.27 -6.42
CA LYS A 30 15.25 23.63 -5.16
C LYS A 30 15.08 22.43 -4.23
N VAL A 31 15.04 21.25 -4.81
CA VAL A 31 14.88 19.95 -4.16
C VAL A 31 16.25 19.32 -3.89
N VAL A 32 17.07 19.23 -4.94
CA VAL A 32 18.25 18.39 -5.00
C VAL A 32 19.50 19.26 -5.03
N THR A 33 20.56 18.86 -4.31
CA THR A 33 21.87 19.51 -4.47
C THR A 33 22.45 19.23 -5.87
N GLU A 34 23.30 20.11 -6.40
CA GLU A 34 23.90 19.90 -7.73
C GLU A 34 24.66 18.56 -7.82
N GLN A 35 25.27 18.13 -6.72
CA GLN A 35 26.00 16.86 -6.64
C GLN A 35 25.08 15.64 -6.73
N GLU A 36 23.94 15.66 -6.05
CA GLU A 36 22.95 14.58 -6.11
C GLU A 36 22.32 14.48 -7.50
N LEU A 37 22.05 15.62 -8.16
CA LEU A 37 21.55 15.61 -9.53
C LEU A 37 22.57 14.96 -10.49
N ILE A 38 23.87 15.19 -10.29
CA ILE A 38 24.91 14.51 -11.07
C ILE A 38 24.91 13.00 -10.79
N LYS A 39 24.78 12.59 -9.51
CA LYS A 39 24.68 11.16 -9.14
C LYS A 39 23.48 10.49 -9.81
N VAL A 40 22.32 11.13 -9.80
CA VAL A 40 21.10 10.66 -10.48
C VAL A 40 21.34 10.49 -11.98
N ASN A 41 21.99 11.47 -12.62
CA ASN A 41 22.34 11.39 -14.04
C ASN A 41 23.33 10.25 -14.35
N ILE A 42 24.27 9.96 -13.44
CA ILE A 42 25.21 8.84 -13.58
C ILE A 42 24.45 7.51 -13.47
N TRP A 43 23.59 7.39 -12.47
CA TRP A 43 22.79 6.18 -12.24
C TRP A 43 21.89 5.84 -13.44
N PHE A 44 21.15 6.82 -13.97
CA PHE A 44 20.33 6.58 -15.17
C PHE A 44 21.16 6.28 -16.43
N ALA A 45 22.35 6.87 -16.56
CA ALA A 45 23.25 6.50 -17.65
C ALA A 45 23.73 5.05 -17.53
N GLN A 46 23.96 4.55 -16.32
CA GLN A 46 24.30 3.15 -16.06
C GLN A 46 23.13 2.23 -16.42
N ILE A 47 21.90 2.54 -15.99
CA ILE A 47 20.70 1.77 -16.34
C ILE A 47 20.48 1.70 -17.85
N ILE A 48 20.56 2.82 -18.57
CA ILE A 48 20.38 2.84 -20.03
C ILE A 48 21.49 2.03 -20.72
N THR A 49 22.72 2.08 -20.19
CA THR A 49 23.84 1.29 -20.71
C THR A 49 23.64 -0.21 -20.48
N GLU A 50 23.14 -0.58 -19.31
CA GLU A 50 22.82 -1.95 -18.97
C GLU A 50 21.67 -2.49 -19.82
N LEU A 51 20.60 -1.72 -19.98
CA LEU A 51 19.49 -2.02 -20.88
C LEU A 51 20.00 -2.24 -22.33
N GLY A 52 20.93 -1.39 -22.78
CA GLY A 52 21.56 -1.54 -24.09
C GLY A 52 22.43 -2.79 -24.22
N ARG A 53 23.10 -3.19 -23.15
CA ARG A 53 23.86 -4.45 -23.09
C ARG A 53 22.93 -5.66 -23.15
N LYS A 54 21.83 -5.67 -22.38
CA LYS A 54 20.82 -6.76 -22.39
C LYS A 54 20.16 -6.90 -23.76
N LEU A 55 19.84 -5.78 -24.42
CA LEU A 55 19.31 -5.76 -25.79
C LEU A 55 20.38 -6.02 -26.88
N SER A 56 21.67 -6.17 -26.51
CA SER A 56 22.78 -6.37 -27.45
C SER A 56 22.87 -5.31 -28.57
N VAL A 57 22.55 -4.05 -28.25
CA VAL A 57 22.59 -2.96 -29.24
C VAL A 57 23.98 -2.33 -29.38
N ARG A 58 24.20 -1.64 -30.50
CA ARG A 58 25.44 -0.88 -30.75
C ARG A 58 25.56 0.31 -29.80
N GLN A 59 26.80 0.65 -29.43
CA GLN A 59 27.10 1.78 -28.51
C GLN A 59 26.51 3.12 -28.98
N VAL A 60 26.40 3.35 -30.30
CA VAL A 60 25.82 4.59 -30.85
C VAL A 60 24.37 4.76 -30.40
N ILE A 61 23.59 3.68 -30.33
CA ILE A 61 22.19 3.69 -29.89
C ILE A 61 22.08 4.02 -28.40
N ILE A 62 23.00 3.51 -27.59
CA ILE A 62 23.07 3.81 -26.15
C ILE A 62 23.39 5.30 -25.96
N ALA A 63 24.36 5.83 -26.71
CA ALA A 63 24.73 7.24 -26.64
C ALA A 63 23.59 8.18 -27.10
N THR A 64 22.84 7.81 -28.15
CA THR A 64 21.67 8.59 -28.58
C THR A 64 20.54 8.53 -27.58
N ALA A 65 20.29 7.36 -26.96
CA ALA A 65 19.30 7.21 -25.89
C ALA A 65 19.64 8.07 -24.65
N ILE A 66 20.90 8.04 -24.19
CA ILE A 66 21.36 8.89 -23.07
C ILE A 66 21.20 10.38 -23.43
N THR A 67 21.49 10.75 -24.67
CA THR A 67 21.32 12.12 -25.14
C THR A 67 19.86 12.54 -25.15
N TYR A 68 18.93 11.67 -25.58
CA TYR A 68 17.48 11.94 -25.51
C TYR A 68 16.99 12.07 -24.08
N PHE A 69 17.43 11.20 -23.18
CA PHE A 69 17.12 11.29 -21.76
C PHE A 69 17.55 12.64 -21.18
N LYS A 70 18.82 13.03 -21.40
CA LYS A 70 19.32 14.34 -20.94
C LYS A 70 18.54 15.50 -21.54
N ARG A 71 18.22 15.45 -22.83
CA ARG A 71 17.44 16.49 -23.51
C ARG A 71 16.02 16.60 -22.94
N PHE A 72 15.38 15.48 -22.63
CA PHE A 72 14.04 15.46 -22.03
C PHE A 72 14.02 16.21 -20.69
N TYR A 73 14.97 15.92 -19.80
CA TYR A 73 15.07 16.56 -18.49
C TYR A 73 15.64 17.99 -18.51
N THR A 74 16.00 18.54 -19.68
CA THR A 74 16.24 20.00 -19.76
C THR A 74 14.95 20.81 -19.83
N ARG A 75 13.83 20.20 -20.25
CA ARG A 75 12.55 20.88 -20.42
C ARG A 75 11.50 20.43 -19.39
N ASN A 76 11.63 19.21 -18.90
CA ASN A 76 10.72 18.61 -17.93
C ASN A 76 11.44 18.38 -16.60
N SER A 77 10.74 18.58 -15.49
CA SER A 77 11.23 18.19 -14.16
C SER A 77 11.13 16.67 -13.98
N PHE A 78 12.06 16.11 -13.21
CA PHE A 78 12.03 14.70 -12.80
C PHE A 78 10.74 14.32 -12.07
N ARG A 79 10.07 15.29 -11.44
CA ARG A 79 8.88 15.07 -10.62
C ARG A 79 7.65 14.60 -11.39
N ASN A 80 7.51 15.07 -12.62
CA ASN A 80 6.25 14.92 -13.37
C ASN A 80 6.18 13.61 -14.17
N THR A 81 7.26 12.83 -14.21
CA THR A 81 7.40 11.70 -15.13
C THR A 81 8.19 10.56 -14.51
N GLU A 82 7.70 9.33 -14.66
CA GLU A 82 8.40 8.10 -14.26
C GLU A 82 9.72 7.91 -15.04
N PRO A 83 10.90 8.09 -14.41
CA PRO A 83 12.16 8.12 -15.15
C PRO A 83 12.54 6.81 -15.82
N ASN A 84 12.16 5.68 -15.21
CA ASN A 84 12.37 4.35 -15.74
C ASN A 84 11.60 4.13 -17.06
N LEU A 85 10.38 4.66 -17.15
CA LEU A 85 9.58 4.63 -18.37
C LEU A 85 10.16 5.54 -19.45
N VAL A 86 10.64 6.74 -19.06
CA VAL A 86 11.32 7.67 -19.97
C VAL A 86 12.60 7.04 -20.53
N ALA A 87 13.39 6.36 -19.70
CA ALA A 87 14.60 5.66 -20.12
C ALA A 87 14.29 4.57 -21.17
N ALA A 88 13.29 3.71 -20.91
CA ALA A 88 12.86 2.68 -21.86
C ALA A 88 12.34 3.29 -23.17
N THR A 89 11.60 4.40 -23.09
CA THR A 89 11.07 5.11 -24.27
C THR A 89 12.18 5.76 -25.10
N CYS A 90 13.17 6.37 -24.44
CA CYS A 90 14.35 6.94 -25.11
C CYS A 90 15.15 5.86 -25.83
N MET A 91 15.31 4.69 -25.19
CA MET A 91 15.99 3.55 -25.79
C MET A 91 15.23 3.01 -27.02
N TYR A 92 13.92 2.84 -26.90
CA TYR A 92 13.09 2.40 -28.03
C TYR A 92 13.13 3.38 -29.21
N LEU A 93 13.06 4.69 -28.93
CA LEU A 93 13.14 5.74 -29.95
C LEU A 93 14.51 5.74 -30.65
N ALA A 94 15.59 5.63 -29.87
CA ALA A 94 16.96 5.54 -30.40
C ALA A 94 17.14 4.33 -31.32
N CYS A 95 16.66 3.15 -30.91
CA CYS A 95 16.66 1.93 -31.73
C CYS A 95 15.95 2.14 -33.08
N LYS A 96 14.82 2.85 -33.08
CA LYS A 96 14.04 3.12 -34.30
C LYS A 96 14.74 4.09 -35.24
N ILE A 97 15.44 5.08 -34.71
CA ILE A 97 16.14 6.12 -35.50
C ILE A 97 17.45 5.59 -36.09
N GLU A 98 18.16 4.75 -35.36
CA GLU A 98 19.44 4.13 -35.79
C GLU A 98 19.24 2.86 -36.64
N GLU A 99 18.03 2.67 -37.20
CA GLU A 99 17.65 1.56 -38.09
C GLU A 99 17.89 0.15 -37.50
N SER A 100 17.80 0.02 -36.18
CA SER A 100 17.87 -1.26 -35.46
C SER A 100 16.58 -1.50 -34.66
N PRO A 101 15.43 -1.73 -35.33
CA PRO A 101 14.15 -1.80 -34.66
C PRO A 101 14.04 -3.03 -33.75
N HIS A 102 13.72 -2.79 -32.48
CA HIS A 102 13.39 -3.84 -31.51
C HIS A 102 11.90 -3.76 -31.18
N HIS A 103 11.26 -4.90 -30.94
CA HIS A 103 9.86 -4.92 -30.57
C HIS A 103 9.67 -4.27 -29.19
N ILE A 104 8.65 -3.42 -29.02
CA ILE A 104 8.43 -2.68 -27.78
C ILE A 104 8.26 -3.58 -26.55
N LYS A 105 7.63 -4.76 -26.73
CA LYS A 105 7.51 -5.77 -25.66
C LYS A 105 8.88 -6.24 -25.15
N THR A 106 9.88 -6.38 -26.03
CA THR A 106 11.22 -6.80 -25.65
C THR A 106 11.91 -5.72 -24.81
N VAL A 107 11.87 -4.45 -25.27
CA VAL A 107 12.47 -3.33 -24.53
C VAL A 107 11.84 -3.18 -23.14
N ILE A 108 10.52 -3.29 -23.04
CA ILE A 108 9.81 -3.22 -21.75
C ILE A 108 10.13 -4.45 -20.88
N ALA A 109 10.24 -5.64 -21.47
CA ALA A 109 10.59 -6.86 -20.73
C ALA A 109 11.99 -6.77 -20.12
N GLU A 110 12.98 -6.27 -20.88
CA GLU A 110 14.34 -6.07 -20.35
C GLU A 110 14.38 -5.01 -19.24
N MET A 111 13.62 -3.91 -19.40
CA MET A 111 13.52 -2.90 -18.34
C MET A 111 12.88 -3.47 -17.07
N LYS A 112 11.84 -4.31 -17.21
CA LYS A 112 11.25 -5.04 -16.09
C LYS A 112 12.24 -6.01 -15.45
N ALA A 113 13.08 -6.69 -16.23
CA ALA A 113 14.08 -7.60 -15.71
C ALA A 113 15.12 -6.87 -14.83
N ILE A 114 15.52 -5.65 -15.20
CA ILE A 114 16.39 -4.80 -14.35
C ILE A 114 15.71 -4.51 -13.01
N ILE A 115 14.43 -4.13 -13.01
CA ILE A 115 13.68 -3.88 -11.76
C ILE A 115 13.56 -5.15 -10.91
N ILE A 116 13.35 -6.32 -11.53
CA ILE A 116 13.29 -7.60 -10.81
C ILE A 116 14.64 -7.95 -10.17
N GLU A 117 15.74 -7.63 -10.85
CA GLU A 117 17.09 -7.79 -10.32
C GLU A 117 17.36 -6.85 -9.14
N GLU A 118 16.88 -5.59 -9.20
CA GLU A 118 16.92 -4.66 -8.07
C GLU A 118 16.09 -5.14 -6.86
N LEU A 119 15.01 -5.90 -7.10
CA LEU A 119 14.22 -6.56 -6.05
C LEU A 119 14.84 -7.86 -5.53
N GLU A 120 16.11 -8.13 -5.88
CA GLU A 120 16.88 -9.33 -5.49
C GLU A 120 16.16 -10.66 -5.80
N PHE A 121 15.28 -10.68 -6.81
CA PHE A 121 14.42 -11.81 -7.16
C PHE A 121 13.48 -12.30 -6.04
N ASN A 122 13.28 -11.51 -4.98
CA ASN A 122 12.35 -11.81 -3.88
C ASN A 122 10.90 -11.50 -4.28
N MET A 123 10.31 -12.35 -5.13
CA MET A 123 8.97 -12.12 -5.71
C MET A 123 7.81 -12.77 -4.93
N ILE A 124 8.11 -13.63 -3.95
CA ILE A 124 7.07 -14.32 -3.17
C ILE A 124 6.69 -13.44 -1.98
N VAL A 125 5.45 -12.93 -2.00
CA VAL A 125 4.88 -12.12 -0.91
C VAL A 125 3.78 -12.93 -0.21
N PHE A 126 3.81 -12.94 1.12
CA PHE A 126 2.76 -13.55 1.94
C PHE A 126 1.71 -12.50 2.30
N HIS A 127 0.44 -12.79 2.00
CA HIS A 127 -0.67 -11.86 2.26
C HIS A 127 -1.51 -12.26 3.49
N PRO A 128 -2.07 -11.30 4.25
CA PRO A 128 -2.85 -11.57 5.47
C PRO A 128 -4.18 -12.32 5.25
N TYR A 129 -4.73 -12.34 4.03
CA TYR A 129 -6.05 -12.93 3.74
C TYR A 129 -6.16 -14.41 4.12
N ARG A 130 -5.08 -15.17 3.90
CA ARG A 130 -5.06 -16.60 4.25
C ARG A 130 -5.17 -16.78 5.77
N SER A 131 -4.45 -15.95 6.52
CA SER A 131 -4.48 -15.96 7.99
C SER A 131 -5.83 -15.47 8.52
N LEU A 132 -6.46 -14.49 7.87
CA LEU A 132 -7.80 -14.06 8.25
C LEU A 132 -8.82 -15.20 8.13
N MET A 133 -8.79 -15.97 7.05
CA MET A 133 -9.72 -17.08 6.84
C MET A 133 -9.57 -18.18 7.91
N THR A 134 -8.34 -18.52 8.30
CA THR A 134 -8.10 -19.50 9.37
C THR A 134 -8.60 -18.97 10.72
N LEU A 135 -8.34 -17.70 11.04
CA LEU A 135 -8.78 -17.08 12.28
C LEU A 135 -10.31 -16.94 12.35
N ALA A 136 -10.95 -16.62 11.23
CA ALA A 136 -12.40 -16.50 11.13
C ALA A 136 -13.10 -17.85 11.31
N GLN A 137 -12.51 -18.92 10.78
CA GLN A 137 -13.02 -20.28 10.97
C GLN A 137 -12.91 -20.73 12.43
N ASP A 138 -11.78 -20.43 13.09
CA ASP A 138 -11.56 -20.75 14.50
C ASP A 138 -12.52 -19.98 15.43
N LEU A 139 -12.84 -18.73 15.09
CA LEU A 139 -13.79 -17.90 15.85
C LEU A 139 -15.27 -18.23 15.52
N GLY A 140 -15.53 -18.96 14.44
CA GLY A 140 -16.90 -19.27 13.98
C GLY A 140 -17.69 -18.01 13.60
N THR A 141 -17.03 -16.99 13.05
CA THR A 141 -17.66 -15.68 12.78
C THR A 141 -18.57 -15.73 11.54
N LYS A 142 -19.59 -14.87 11.48
CA LYS A 142 -20.46 -14.75 10.30
C LYS A 142 -19.65 -14.25 9.10
N ASN A 143 -20.01 -14.72 7.90
CA ASN A 143 -19.35 -14.32 6.65
C ASN A 143 -19.30 -12.80 6.47
N ASP A 144 -20.33 -12.06 6.91
CA ASP A 144 -20.37 -10.60 6.80
C ASP A 144 -19.23 -9.92 7.58
N ASP A 145 -18.87 -10.45 8.75
CA ASP A 145 -17.81 -9.88 9.59
C ASP A 145 -16.43 -10.14 9.00
N VAL A 146 -16.27 -11.28 8.33
CA VAL A 146 -15.04 -11.61 7.58
C VAL A 146 -14.88 -10.67 6.39
N GLN A 147 -15.98 -10.30 5.71
CA GLN A 147 -15.93 -9.34 4.60
C GLN A 147 -15.49 -7.95 5.07
N TRP A 148 -15.97 -7.48 6.20
CA TRP A 148 -15.52 -6.20 6.76
C TRP A 148 -14.06 -6.24 7.20
N ALA A 149 -13.61 -7.30 7.86
CA ALA A 149 -12.20 -7.48 8.19
C ALA A 149 -11.34 -7.55 6.91
N TRP A 150 -11.85 -8.14 5.82
CA TRP A 150 -11.18 -8.14 4.53
C TRP A 150 -11.03 -6.72 3.96
N TYR A 151 -12.05 -5.87 4.06
CA TYR A 151 -11.95 -4.48 3.62
C TYR A 151 -10.91 -3.69 4.43
N ILE A 152 -10.86 -3.89 5.76
CA ILE A 152 -9.84 -3.28 6.62
C ILE A 152 -8.43 -3.72 6.20
N ILE A 153 -8.22 -5.00 5.85
CA ILE A 153 -6.93 -5.48 5.34
C ILE A 153 -6.59 -4.85 3.98
N ASN A 154 -7.57 -4.62 3.10
CA ASN A 154 -7.33 -3.92 1.84
C ASN A 154 -6.85 -2.49 2.08
N ASP A 155 -7.42 -1.82 3.08
CA ASP A 155 -7.06 -0.46 3.44
C ASP A 155 -5.69 -0.40 4.14
N SER A 156 -5.30 -1.42 4.91
CA SER A 156 -3.98 -1.48 5.56
C SER A 156 -2.81 -1.53 4.56
N TYR A 157 -3.04 -1.86 3.28
CA TYR A 157 -2.01 -1.76 2.24
C TYR A 157 -1.71 -0.33 1.79
N ARG A 158 -2.49 0.66 2.24
CA ARG A 158 -2.18 2.07 1.96
C ARG A 158 -1.08 2.62 2.87
N THR A 159 -0.76 1.92 3.95
CA THR A 159 0.33 2.28 4.86
C THR A 159 1.49 1.30 4.74
N ASP A 160 2.60 1.60 5.41
CA ASP A 160 3.85 0.83 5.34
C ASP A 160 3.82 -0.45 6.20
N MET A 161 2.67 -0.77 6.77
CA MET A 161 2.43 -1.89 7.67
C MET A 161 2.78 -3.26 7.07
N CYS A 162 2.65 -3.42 5.75
CA CYS A 162 3.02 -4.66 5.04
C CYS A 162 4.52 -4.95 5.04
N LEU A 163 5.35 -3.93 5.33
CA LEU A 163 6.80 -4.04 5.44
C LEU A 163 7.27 -4.23 6.88
N LEU A 164 6.48 -3.75 7.86
CA LEU A 164 6.85 -3.72 9.27
C LEU A 164 6.41 -4.98 10.03
N TYR A 165 5.21 -5.49 9.75
CA TYR A 165 4.60 -6.54 10.56
C TYR A 165 4.33 -7.85 9.80
N PRO A 166 4.41 -9.00 10.48
CA PRO A 166 4.04 -10.28 9.87
C PRO A 166 2.55 -10.35 9.48
N PRO A 167 2.19 -11.01 8.35
CA PRO A 167 0.82 -11.04 7.84
C PRO A 167 -0.25 -11.59 8.79
N HIS A 168 0.12 -12.49 9.72
CA HIS A 168 -0.83 -13.03 10.69
C HIS A 168 -1.22 -12.00 11.75
N VAL A 169 -0.28 -11.14 12.16
CA VAL A 169 -0.52 -10.07 13.14
C VAL A 169 -1.45 -9.01 12.55
N ILE A 170 -1.23 -8.68 11.26
CA ILE A 170 -2.11 -7.81 10.47
C ILE A 170 -3.54 -8.36 10.43
N ALA A 171 -3.70 -9.65 10.13
CA ALA A 171 -5.00 -10.29 10.09
C ALA A 171 -5.70 -10.29 11.45
N THR A 172 -4.97 -10.57 12.54
CA THR A 172 -5.54 -10.51 13.91
C THR A 172 -5.98 -9.10 14.28
N ALA A 173 -5.20 -8.08 13.90
CA ALA A 173 -5.51 -6.69 14.21
C ALA A 173 -6.73 -6.18 13.42
N ALA A 174 -6.83 -6.53 12.13
CA ALA A 174 -8.01 -6.21 11.33
C ALA A 174 -9.28 -6.89 11.86
N LEU A 175 -9.18 -8.15 12.31
CA LEU A 175 -10.28 -8.85 12.96
C LEU A 175 -10.66 -8.20 14.29
N TYR A 176 -9.67 -7.82 15.10
CA TYR A 176 -9.89 -7.10 16.36
C TYR A 176 -10.62 -5.78 16.14
N LEU A 177 -10.17 -4.98 15.16
CA LEU A 177 -10.79 -3.70 14.82
C LEU A 177 -12.23 -3.90 14.33
N GLN A 178 -12.49 -4.90 13.50
CA GLN A 178 -13.85 -5.19 13.04
C GLN A 178 -14.80 -5.54 14.19
N ILE A 179 -14.34 -6.38 15.13
CA ILE A 179 -15.12 -6.75 16.31
C ILE A 179 -15.38 -5.51 17.18
N ALA A 180 -14.38 -4.64 17.34
CA ALA A 180 -14.51 -3.39 18.09
C ALA A 180 -15.54 -2.43 17.45
N LEU A 181 -15.52 -2.27 16.11
CA LEU A 181 -16.41 -1.37 15.36
C LEU A 181 -17.88 -1.81 15.37
N LYS A 182 -18.15 -3.13 15.33
CA LYS A 182 -19.51 -3.66 15.39
C LYS A 182 -20.19 -3.43 16.76
N GLY A 183 -19.41 -3.02 17.76
CA GLY A 183 -19.84 -2.84 19.12
C GLY A 183 -19.99 -4.17 19.84
N GLY A 184 -19.53 -4.22 21.09
CA GLY A 184 -19.70 -5.37 22.00
C GLY A 184 -21.15 -5.82 22.23
N ALA A 185 -22.16 -5.22 21.58
CA ALA A 185 -23.57 -5.53 21.73
C ALA A 185 -23.95 -6.96 21.31
N GLN A 186 -23.15 -7.66 20.49
CA GLN A 186 -23.36 -9.08 20.16
C GLN A 186 -22.57 -10.04 21.07
N TYR A 187 -21.65 -9.51 21.89
CA TYR A 187 -20.67 -10.28 22.65
C TYR A 187 -20.59 -9.83 24.10
N GLY A 188 -21.67 -10.08 24.84
CA GLY A 188 -21.67 -10.05 26.31
C GLY A 188 -21.57 -8.66 26.93
N ASP A 189 -22.23 -8.50 28.07
CA ASP A 189 -22.15 -7.32 28.93
C ASP A 189 -20.69 -7.01 29.31
N TYR A 190 -20.23 -5.78 29.03
CA TYR A 190 -18.87 -5.30 29.26
C TYR A 190 -18.69 -4.68 30.66
N SER A 191 -19.49 -5.09 31.66
CA SER A 191 -19.33 -4.61 33.03
C SER A 191 -18.31 -5.44 33.81
N LEU A 192 -17.20 -4.81 34.21
CA LEU A 192 -16.40 -5.30 35.35
C LEU A 192 -17.30 -5.23 36.60
N THR A 193 -17.95 -6.34 36.95
CA THR A 193 -18.65 -6.42 38.23
C THR A 193 -17.61 -6.49 39.35
N SER A 194 -17.44 -5.36 40.05
CA SER A 194 -16.86 -5.39 41.39
C SER A 194 -17.79 -6.24 42.26
N THR A 195 -17.27 -7.37 42.70
CA THR A 195 -17.88 -8.22 43.71
C THR A 195 -17.90 -7.47 45.04
N THR A 196 -18.98 -6.74 45.29
CA THR A 196 -19.40 -6.43 46.66
C THR A 196 -20.69 -7.16 46.94
N SER A 197 -20.52 -8.34 47.51
CA SER A 197 -21.50 -8.96 48.39
C SER A 197 -21.97 -7.94 49.41
N ASN A 198 -23.19 -7.44 49.26
CA ASN A 198 -23.85 -6.67 50.30
C ASN A 198 -25.18 -7.35 50.65
N ALA A 199 -25.10 -8.16 51.71
CA ALA A 199 -26.23 -8.54 52.51
C ALA A 199 -26.79 -7.29 53.19
N ASN A 200 -28.09 -7.04 53.04
CA ASN A 200 -29.04 -6.76 54.12
C ASN A 200 -30.30 -6.06 53.61
N ASN A 201 -31.37 -6.86 53.58
CA ASN A 201 -32.65 -6.64 54.25
C ASN A 201 -33.54 -5.45 53.80
N SER A 202 -34.74 -5.76 53.32
CA SER A 202 -35.96 -5.64 54.15
C SER A 202 -37.27 -5.92 53.39
N GLY A 203 -37.99 -6.96 53.82
CA GLY A 203 -39.45 -6.94 54.03
C GLY A 203 -40.39 -7.21 52.84
N ALA A 204 -40.97 -8.42 52.79
CA ALA A 204 -42.40 -8.66 53.10
C ALA A 204 -43.01 -9.86 52.35
N ALA A 205 -43.50 -10.82 53.16
CA ALA A 205 -44.70 -11.64 52.99
C ALA A 205 -44.86 -12.62 51.81
N ALA A 206 -44.72 -13.90 52.15
CA ALA A 206 -45.74 -14.97 52.09
C ALA A 206 -46.70 -15.03 50.88
N GLY A 207 -46.75 -16.19 50.21
CA GLY A 207 -47.92 -16.57 49.40
C GLY A 207 -47.72 -17.74 48.45
N VAL A 208 -47.93 -18.95 48.93
CA VAL A 208 -48.22 -20.14 48.11
C VAL A 208 -49.54 -19.91 47.37
N THR A 209 -49.57 -19.97 46.03
CA THR A 209 -50.72 -20.51 45.29
C THR A 209 -50.32 -21.05 43.93
N THR A 210 -50.76 -22.28 43.72
CA THR A 210 -50.92 -23.02 42.47
C THR A 210 -51.73 -22.24 41.43
N ARG A 211 -51.33 -22.34 40.15
CA ARG A 211 -52.29 -22.27 39.03
C ARG A 211 -51.77 -23.02 37.80
N ASN A 212 -52.36 -24.19 37.60
CA ASN A 212 -52.41 -24.91 36.34
C ASN A 212 -53.07 -24.04 35.26
N ALA A 213 -52.43 -23.92 34.10
CA ALA A 213 -53.10 -23.61 32.84
C ALA A 213 -52.59 -24.57 31.75
N ARG A 214 -53.42 -25.57 31.43
CA ARG A 214 -53.31 -26.41 30.24
C ARG A 214 -53.55 -25.57 28.98
N ARG A 215 -52.69 -25.69 27.97
CA ARG A 215 -53.05 -26.00 26.56
C ARG A 215 -51.84 -25.90 25.64
N GLY A 216 -51.66 -26.90 24.77
CA GLY A 216 -50.87 -26.77 23.54
C GLY A 216 -49.85 -27.87 23.33
N ALA A 217 -50.28 -28.98 22.72
CA ALA A 217 -49.41 -30.03 22.21
C ALA A 217 -48.63 -29.54 20.97
N GLY A 218 -47.34 -29.91 20.89
CA GLY A 218 -46.50 -29.73 19.71
C GLY A 218 -45.21 -30.54 19.88
N ASN A 219 -45.12 -31.66 19.16
CA ASN A 219 -43.97 -32.55 19.06
C ASN A 219 -42.82 -31.93 18.25
N ASN A 220 -41.64 -32.56 18.39
CA ASN A 220 -40.42 -32.47 17.57
C ASN A 220 -39.52 -31.26 17.83
N ALA A 221 -38.20 -31.36 17.67
CA ALA A 221 -37.23 -32.44 17.55
C ALA A 221 -35.87 -31.73 17.45
N GLY A 222 -34.77 -32.45 17.67
CA GLY A 222 -33.49 -32.06 17.08
C GLY A 222 -32.71 -31.03 17.88
N ASN A 223 -32.03 -31.53 18.91
CA ASN A 223 -30.75 -31.01 19.36
C ASN A 223 -29.78 -31.00 18.16
N VAL A 224 -29.54 -29.84 17.54
CA VAL A 224 -28.51 -29.66 16.49
C VAL A 224 -27.85 -28.29 16.66
N ASN A 225 -26.64 -28.34 17.24
CA ASN A 225 -25.55 -27.38 17.12
C ASN A 225 -25.86 -25.91 17.48
N GLU A 226 -26.06 -25.63 18.76
CA GLU A 226 -25.56 -24.36 19.32
C GLU A 226 -24.03 -24.44 19.33
N THR A 227 -23.38 -23.83 18.33
CA THR A 227 -21.96 -23.51 18.43
C THR A 227 -21.78 -22.67 19.70
N PRO A 228 -20.79 -22.97 20.57
CA PRO A 228 -20.61 -22.22 21.80
C PRO A 228 -20.33 -20.76 21.43
N LYS A 229 -21.35 -19.90 21.59
CA LYS A 229 -21.23 -18.46 21.38
C LYS A 229 -20.10 -17.98 22.26
N VAL A 230 -19.03 -17.51 21.60
CA VAL A 230 -17.77 -17.06 22.21
C VAL A 230 -18.09 -16.16 23.40
N LYS A 231 -18.01 -16.74 24.59
CA LYS A 231 -18.36 -16.00 25.81
C LYS A 231 -17.20 -15.13 26.29
N ASP A 232 -16.03 -15.26 25.69
CA ASP A 232 -14.92 -14.32 25.89
C ASP A 232 -14.05 -14.23 24.63
N ILE A 233 -14.40 -13.34 23.69
CA ILE A 233 -13.49 -12.98 22.58
C ILE A 233 -12.14 -12.53 23.15
N ARG A 234 -12.15 -11.88 24.31
CA ARG A 234 -10.95 -11.50 25.07
C ARG A 234 -10.12 -12.71 25.49
N LEU A 235 -10.76 -13.79 25.95
CA LEU A 235 -10.06 -15.03 26.30
C LEU A 235 -9.51 -15.71 25.06
N TRP A 236 -10.24 -15.67 23.93
CA TRP A 236 -9.75 -16.18 22.66
C TRP A 236 -8.52 -15.40 22.17
N PHE A 237 -8.55 -14.06 22.22
CA PHE A 237 -7.37 -13.24 21.92
C PHE A 237 -6.23 -13.47 22.91
N ALA A 238 -6.52 -13.72 24.20
CA ALA A 238 -5.50 -14.05 25.19
C ALA A 238 -4.89 -15.46 25.02
N GLN A 239 -5.62 -16.37 24.36
CA GLN A 239 -5.10 -17.68 23.97
C GLN A 239 -4.22 -17.62 22.72
N LEU A 240 -4.37 -16.57 21.89
CA LEU A 240 -3.47 -16.36 20.75
C LEU A 240 -2.10 -15.94 21.28
N ASN A 241 -1.06 -16.68 20.89
CA ASN A 241 0.33 -16.32 21.16
C ASN A 241 0.81 -15.23 20.18
N VAL A 242 0.10 -14.11 20.16
CA VAL A 242 0.41 -12.94 19.33
C VAL A 242 0.69 -11.77 20.26
N ASP A 243 1.74 -11.02 19.94
CA ASP A 243 2.14 -9.85 20.70
C ASP A 243 1.05 -8.77 20.64
N SER A 244 0.48 -8.44 21.80
CA SER A 244 -0.59 -7.45 21.91
C SER A 244 -0.13 -6.04 21.62
N GLU A 245 1.15 -5.72 21.83
CA GLU A 245 1.70 -4.39 21.55
C GLU A 245 1.67 -4.10 20.05
N GLN A 246 2.12 -5.07 19.23
CA GLN A 246 2.08 -4.96 17.77
C GLN A 246 0.65 -4.82 17.23
N ILE A 247 -0.32 -5.51 17.83
CA ILE A 247 -1.74 -5.36 17.44
C ILE A 247 -2.22 -3.93 17.71
N ILE A 248 -1.86 -3.35 18.86
CA ILE A 248 -2.28 -1.99 19.22
C ILE A 248 -1.67 -0.96 18.26
N ASP A 249 -0.37 -1.09 17.95
CA ASP A 249 0.32 -0.18 17.03
C ASP A 249 -0.33 -0.21 15.64
N ILE A 250 -0.63 -1.41 15.13
CA ILE A 250 -1.33 -1.61 13.87
C ILE A 250 -2.72 -0.95 13.90
N VAL A 251 -3.50 -1.17 14.97
CA VAL A 251 -4.85 -0.63 15.07
C VAL A 251 -4.82 0.90 15.12
N GLN A 252 -3.86 1.48 15.84
CA GLN A 252 -3.68 2.94 15.89
C GLN A 252 -3.32 3.50 14.51
N GLU A 253 -2.43 2.82 13.77
CA GLU A 253 -2.06 3.22 12.42
C GLU A 253 -3.26 3.18 11.45
N ILE A 254 -4.11 2.15 11.54
CA ILE A 254 -5.34 2.05 10.75
C ILE A 254 -6.34 3.15 11.11
N ILE A 255 -6.50 3.48 12.40
CA ILE A 255 -7.38 4.58 12.82
C ILE A 255 -6.84 5.92 12.30
N SER A 256 -5.54 6.17 12.44
CA SER A 256 -4.89 7.37 11.92
C SER A 256 -5.03 7.48 10.40
N LEU A 257 -4.96 6.35 9.67
CA LEU A 257 -5.24 6.31 8.23
C LEU A 257 -6.67 6.77 7.93
N TYR A 258 -7.67 6.29 8.67
CA TYR A 258 -9.06 6.67 8.42
C TYR A 258 -9.34 8.14 8.77
N GLU A 259 -8.69 8.70 9.80
CA GLU A 259 -8.74 10.14 10.10
C GLU A 259 -8.13 10.96 8.94
N LEU A 260 -6.95 10.57 8.47
CA LEU A 260 -6.27 11.23 7.34
C LEU A 260 -7.07 11.11 6.04
N TRP A 261 -7.72 9.96 5.80
CA TRP A 261 -8.57 9.77 4.63
C TRP A 261 -9.72 10.77 4.64
N ASN A 262 -10.33 10.99 5.80
CA ASN A 262 -11.44 11.93 5.95
C ASN A 262 -10.99 13.37 5.66
N GLU A 263 -9.81 13.78 6.17
CA GLU A 263 -9.20 15.09 5.88
C GLU A 263 -8.87 15.23 4.38
N TYR A 264 -8.27 14.20 3.78
CA TYR A 264 -7.95 14.18 2.35
C TYR A 264 -9.20 14.31 1.47
N SER A 265 -10.33 13.67 1.84
CA SER A 265 -11.58 13.79 1.09
C SER A 265 -12.13 15.22 1.07
N GLU A 266 -11.81 16.06 2.06
CA GLU A 266 -12.14 17.48 2.10
C GLU A 266 -11.17 18.32 1.25
N GLU A 267 -9.86 18.02 1.28
CA GLU A 267 -8.82 18.77 0.53
C GLU A 267 -8.81 18.53 -0.99
N VAL A 268 -9.28 17.37 -1.46
CA VAL A 268 -9.32 17.00 -2.89
C VAL A 268 -10.24 17.91 -3.73
N LYS A 269 -11.05 18.78 -3.10
CA LYS A 269 -11.84 19.78 -3.83
C LYS A 269 -11.00 20.93 -4.41
N SER A 270 -9.73 21.11 -4.06
CA SER A 270 -8.88 22.13 -4.70
C SER A 270 -7.38 21.87 -4.52
N ASN A 271 -6.71 21.35 -5.55
CA ASN A 271 -5.25 21.49 -5.80
C ASN A 271 -4.22 20.90 -4.80
N GLY A 272 -4.61 20.38 -3.63
CA GLY A 272 -3.68 19.98 -2.57
C GLY A 272 -2.73 18.82 -2.91
N LEU A 273 -3.17 17.84 -3.71
CA LEU A 273 -2.34 16.68 -4.07
C LEU A 273 -1.12 17.08 -4.90
N HIS A 274 -1.30 17.98 -5.87
CA HIS A 274 -0.20 18.48 -6.70
C HIS A 274 0.78 19.35 -5.88
N GLU A 275 0.30 20.01 -4.82
CA GLU A 275 1.13 20.80 -3.92
C GLU A 275 1.89 19.91 -2.92
N LEU A 276 1.29 18.86 -2.38
CA LEU A 276 1.97 17.84 -1.56
C LEU A 276 3.02 17.08 -2.37
N LEU A 277 2.65 16.63 -3.57
CA LEU A 277 3.57 16.19 -4.62
C LEU A 277 4.40 17.34 -5.21
N SER A 278 4.46 18.53 -4.64
CA SER A 278 5.53 19.50 -4.92
C SER A 278 6.44 19.68 -3.69
N ARG A 279 5.87 19.57 -2.49
CA ARG A 279 6.58 19.63 -1.19
C ARG A 279 7.42 18.39 -0.86
N LEU A 280 6.96 17.18 -1.17
CA LEU A 280 7.69 15.94 -0.82
C LEU A 280 9.01 15.72 -1.58
N LEU A 281 9.19 16.36 -2.73
CA LEU A 281 10.46 16.40 -3.44
C LEU A 281 11.20 17.61 -2.86
N ASN A 282 10.60 18.77 -2.61
CA ASN A 282 11.33 19.93 -2.03
C ASN A 282 11.85 19.73 -0.56
N LYS A 283 11.96 18.51 -0.03
CA LYS A 283 12.56 18.21 1.28
C LYS A 283 13.83 17.38 1.13
#